data_AF-A0A931R0V5-F1
#
_entry.id   AF-A0A931R0V5-F1
#
_cell.length_a   1.000
_cell.length_b   1.000
_cell.length_c   1.000
_cell.angle_alpha   90.00
_cell.angle_beta   90.00
_cell.angle_gamma   90.00
#
_symmetry.space_group_name_H-M   'P 1'
#
loop_
_entity.id
_entity.type
_entity.pdbx_description
1 polymer ?
#
loop_
_entity_poly.entity_id
_entity_poly.type
_entity_poly.pdbx_seq_one_letter_code
_entity_poly.pdbx_strand_id
1 'polypeptide(L)'
;MAEETGRYINEAISKGDREGLGIGEALGRFLARFRGTRFRRYSLLAAAYRRKIPVTVHVAIGTDIIHNHPAMDARATGAATHRDFRLLAALVRRMDNGGVYLNVGSAVVLPEVFLKCVSLVANLGRAPRGITTVNLDFIQHYRPTQNVVLRPAATRGSRGYALTGHHELMIPLLAAALSERKRRR
;
A
#
# COMPACT_ATOMS: atom_id res chain seq x y z
N MET A 1 16.88 15.69 -13.49
CA MET A 1 16.40 14.83 -12.38
C MET A 1 14.95 14.38 -12.59
N ALA A 2 14.03 15.26 -12.99
CA ALA A 2 12.62 14.88 -13.28
C ALA A 2 12.44 14.02 -14.56
N GLU A 3 13.21 14.31 -15.63
CA GLU A 3 13.09 13.59 -16.92
C GLU A 3 13.39 12.10 -16.80
N GLU A 4 14.58 11.72 -16.31
CA GLU A 4 14.99 10.31 -16.23
C GLU A 4 14.06 9.49 -15.33
N THR A 5 13.71 10.03 -14.15
CA THR A 5 12.84 9.34 -13.19
C THR A 5 11.41 9.24 -13.72
N GLY A 6 10.86 10.35 -14.24
CA GLY A 6 9.51 10.40 -14.80
C GLY A 6 9.36 9.48 -16.00
N ARG A 7 10.33 9.49 -16.92
CA ARG A 7 10.36 8.59 -18.06
C ARG A 7 10.43 7.12 -17.65
N TYR A 8 11.41 6.72 -16.83
CA TYR A 8 11.59 5.30 -16.49
C TYR A 8 10.45 4.72 -15.67
N ILE A 9 9.86 5.50 -14.76
CA ILE A 9 8.69 5.05 -14.00
C ILE A 9 7.50 4.84 -14.94
N ASN A 10 7.20 5.81 -15.81
CA ASN A 10 6.09 5.70 -16.75
C ASN A 10 6.30 4.56 -17.75
N GLU A 11 7.49 4.42 -18.33
CA GLU A 11 7.82 3.30 -19.22
C GLU A 11 7.69 1.94 -18.52
N ALA A 12 8.09 1.84 -17.24
CA ALA A 12 7.92 0.64 -16.45
C ALA A 12 6.44 0.32 -16.17
N ILE A 13 5.61 1.35 -15.91
CA ILE A 13 4.16 1.20 -15.76
C ILE A 13 3.54 0.71 -17.08
N SER A 14 3.82 1.37 -18.20
CA SER A 14 3.28 1.01 -19.51
C SER A 14 3.71 -0.39 -19.95
N LYS A 15 4.96 -0.77 -19.68
CA LYS A 15 5.43 -2.14 -19.94
C LYS A 15 4.76 -3.15 -19.00
N GLY A 16 4.61 -2.81 -17.72
CA GLY A 16 3.93 -3.65 -16.74
C GLY A 16 2.46 -3.91 -17.11
N ASP A 17 1.75 -2.88 -17.55
CA ASP A 17 0.36 -2.98 -17.97
C ASP A 17 0.18 -3.94 -19.16
N ARG A 18 1.03 -3.84 -20.18
CA ARG A 18 1.04 -4.77 -21.33
C ARG A 18 1.25 -6.23 -20.92
N GLU A 19 1.88 -6.45 -19.77
CA GLU A 19 2.15 -7.77 -19.21
C GLU A 19 1.16 -8.16 -18.10
N GLY A 20 0.09 -7.38 -17.91
CA GLY A 20 -0.98 -7.65 -16.95
C GLY A 20 -0.61 -7.36 -15.49
N LEU A 21 0.44 -6.59 -15.24
CA LEU A 21 0.91 -6.28 -13.88
C LEU A 21 0.23 -5.04 -13.30
N GLY A 22 0.20 -4.98 -11.98
CA GLY A 22 -0.03 -3.74 -11.23
C GLY A 22 1.23 -2.88 -11.16
N ILE A 23 1.09 -1.63 -10.73
CA ILE A 23 2.19 -0.66 -10.69
C ILE A 23 3.27 -1.11 -9.70
N GLY A 24 2.87 -1.59 -8.51
CA GLY A 24 3.83 -2.00 -7.48
C GLY A 24 4.73 -3.15 -7.93
N GLU A 25 4.16 -4.16 -8.59
CA GLU A 25 4.95 -5.27 -9.17
C GLU A 25 5.79 -4.81 -10.36
N ALA A 26 5.22 -4.01 -11.27
CA ALA A 26 5.94 -3.49 -12.44
C ALA A 26 7.21 -2.71 -12.03
N LEU A 27 7.09 -1.81 -11.06
CA LEU A 27 8.20 -1.03 -10.53
C LEU A 27 9.19 -1.88 -9.72
N GLY A 28 8.69 -2.79 -8.87
CA GLY A 28 9.55 -3.72 -8.13
C GLY A 28 10.40 -4.58 -9.05
N ARG A 29 9.81 -5.07 -10.14
CA ARG A 29 10.50 -5.84 -11.18
C ARG A 29 11.51 -5.01 -11.95
N PHE A 30 11.13 -3.80 -12.36
CA PHE A 30 12.02 -2.88 -13.06
C PHE A 30 13.27 -2.60 -12.22
N LEU A 31 13.10 -2.16 -10.97
CA LEU A 31 14.21 -1.87 -10.06
C LEU A 31 15.05 -3.12 -9.73
N ALA A 32 14.43 -4.29 -9.67
CA ALA A 32 15.13 -5.54 -9.44
C ALA A 32 16.04 -5.96 -10.60
N ARG A 33 15.69 -5.62 -11.86
CA ARG A 33 16.36 -6.13 -13.07
C ARG A 33 17.18 -5.07 -13.81
N PHE A 34 16.83 -3.79 -13.72
CA PHE A 34 17.50 -2.74 -14.48
C PHE A 34 18.94 -2.53 -13.99
N ARG A 35 19.92 -2.71 -14.88
CA ARG A 35 21.35 -2.63 -14.53
C ARG A 35 21.75 -1.26 -13.96
N GLY A 36 21.11 -0.18 -14.41
CA GLY A 36 21.35 1.19 -13.92
C GLY A 36 20.93 1.44 -12.46
N THR A 37 20.18 0.54 -11.82
CA THR A 37 19.75 0.70 -10.41
C THR A 37 20.90 0.40 -9.43
N ARG A 38 21.84 1.34 -9.27
CA ARG A 38 23.03 1.22 -8.39
C ARG A 38 22.70 0.93 -6.93
N PHE A 39 21.62 1.50 -6.41
CA PHE A 39 21.23 1.41 -4.99
C PHE A 39 20.12 0.39 -4.71
N ARG A 40 19.96 -0.62 -5.57
CA ARG A 40 18.90 -1.65 -5.49
C ARG A 40 18.78 -2.34 -4.12
N ARG A 41 19.88 -2.47 -3.39
CA ARG A 41 19.90 -3.09 -2.05
C ARG A 41 19.10 -2.30 -1.00
N TYR A 42 18.90 -1.00 -1.19
CA TYR A 42 18.14 -0.13 -0.30
C TYR A 42 16.68 0.06 -0.75
N SER A 43 16.31 -0.44 -1.93
CA SER A 43 14.95 -0.29 -2.45
C SER A 43 13.99 -1.31 -1.83
N LEU A 44 12.94 -0.81 -1.16
CA LEU A 44 11.87 -1.63 -0.61
C LEU A 44 11.13 -2.40 -1.71
N LEU A 45 10.82 -1.73 -2.83
CA LEU A 45 10.14 -2.36 -3.98
C LEU A 45 10.97 -3.50 -4.58
N ALA A 46 12.27 -3.29 -4.77
CA ALA A 46 13.13 -4.33 -5.31
C ALA A 46 13.28 -5.52 -4.33
N ALA A 47 13.34 -5.25 -3.02
CA ALA A 47 13.38 -6.29 -2.00
C ALA A 47 12.06 -7.08 -1.92
N ALA A 48 10.91 -6.40 -1.96
CA ALA A 48 9.59 -7.02 -1.96
C ALA A 48 9.40 -7.91 -3.18
N TYR A 49 9.75 -7.43 -4.38
CA TYR A 49 9.70 -8.23 -5.61
C TYR A 49 10.55 -9.50 -5.52
N ARG A 50 11.81 -9.40 -5.08
CA ARG A 50 12.69 -10.58 -4.91
C ARG A 50 12.15 -11.60 -3.91
N ARG A 51 11.43 -11.13 -2.88
CA ARG A 51 10.82 -11.97 -1.84
C ARG A 51 9.39 -12.41 -2.15
N LYS A 52 8.86 -12.07 -3.34
CA LYS A 52 7.47 -12.34 -3.73
C LYS A 52 6.44 -11.78 -2.73
N ILE A 53 6.75 -10.63 -2.13
CA ILE A 53 5.85 -9.89 -1.25
C ILE A 53 5.05 -8.91 -2.13
N PRO A 54 3.72 -8.99 -2.17
CA PRO A 54 2.89 -8.07 -2.95
C PRO A 54 3.12 -6.61 -2.54
N VAL A 55 3.23 -5.73 -3.53
CA VAL A 55 3.16 -4.28 -3.34
C VAL A 55 2.12 -3.74 -4.29
N THR A 56 1.25 -2.88 -3.78
CA THR A 56 0.23 -2.18 -4.55
C THR A 56 0.49 -0.68 -4.49
N VAL A 57 0.26 0.03 -5.60
CA VAL A 57 0.33 1.50 -5.67
C VAL A 57 -1.04 2.02 -6.12
N HIS A 58 -1.57 2.98 -5.36
CA HIS A 58 -2.90 3.54 -5.58
C HIS A 58 -2.77 5.00 -6.00
N VAL A 59 -2.79 5.21 -7.32
CA VAL A 59 -2.57 6.52 -7.93
C VAL A 59 -3.74 7.47 -7.69
N ALA A 60 -3.43 8.67 -7.21
CA ALA A 60 -4.30 9.84 -7.30
C ALA A 60 -3.69 10.78 -8.35
N ILE A 61 -4.38 10.98 -9.49
CA ILE A 61 -3.82 11.79 -10.58
C ILE A 61 -3.59 13.22 -10.09
N GLY A 62 -2.40 13.75 -10.38
CA GLY A 62 -1.96 15.07 -9.94
C GLY A 62 -1.21 15.11 -8.60
N THR A 63 -1.15 14.00 -7.84
CA THR A 63 -0.37 13.98 -6.58
C THR A 63 1.13 13.74 -6.80
N ASP A 64 1.48 13.04 -7.88
CA ASP A 64 2.87 12.75 -8.23
C ASP A 64 3.32 13.51 -9.48
N ILE A 65 4.57 13.97 -9.47
CA ILE A 65 5.17 14.73 -10.58
C ILE A 65 5.27 13.92 -11.88
N ILE A 66 5.25 12.58 -11.79
CA ILE A 66 5.36 11.69 -12.95
C ILE A 66 4.13 11.79 -13.86
N HIS A 67 3.00 12.27 -13.34
CA HIS A 67 1.76 12.42 -14.10
C HIS A 67 1.84 13.53 -15.16
N ASN A 68 2.75 14.49 -14.98
CA ASN A 68 2.94 15.61 -15.90
C ASN A 68 3.96 15.29 -17.01
N HIS A 69 4.57 14.10 -16.97
CA HIS A 69 5.61 13.72 -17.92
C HIS A 69 5.00 13.31 -19.28
N PRO A 70 5.58 13.70 -20.42
CA PRO A 70 5.10 13.29 -21.76
C PRO A 70 5.07 11.77 -22.01
N ALA A 71 5.74 10.99 -21.16
CA ALA A 71 5.80 9.53 -21.26
C ALA A 71 4.64 8.86 -20.50
N MET A 72 3.84 9.63 -19.78
CA MET A 72 2.71 9.13 -19.01
C MET A 72 1.63 8.58 -19.95
N ASP A 73 1.30 7.31 -19.76
CA ASP A 73 0.17 6.67 -20.40
C ASP A 73 -0.96 6.53 -19.37
N ALA A 74 -2.01 7.33 -19.55
CA ALA A 74 -3.14 7.38 -18.63
C ALA A 74 -3.93 6.05 -18.61
N ARG A 75 -4.00 5.36 -19.76
CA ARG A 75 -4.67 4.05 -19.84
C ARG A 75 -3.88 3.03 -19.04
N ALA A 76 -2.57 2.96 -19.26
CA ALA A 76 -1.72 2.01 -18.53
C ALA A 76 -1.71 2.29 -17.03
N THR A 77 -1.61 3.56 -16.65
CA THR A 77 -1.64 3.99 -15.24
C THR A 77 -2.96 3.60 -14.58
N GLY A 78 -4.09 3.92 -15.21
CA GLY A 78 -5.42 3.60 -14.71
C GLY A 78 -5.69 2.10 -14.62
N ALA A 79 -5.27 1.33 -15.61
CA ALA A 79 -5.41 -0.12 -15.61
C ALA A 79 -4.54 -0.76 -14.52
N ALA A 80 -3.27 -0.38 -14.40
CA ALA A 80 -2.34 -0.96 -13.45
C ALA A 80 -2.68 -0.60 -11.99
N THR A 81 -3.06 0.64 -11.68
CA THR A 81 -3.53 1.02 -10.32
C THR A 81 -4.81 0.29 -9.94
N HIS A 82 -5.70 0.01 -10.91
CA HIS A 82 -6.91 -0.77 -10.67
C HIS A 82 -6.60 -2.26 -10.41
N ARG A 83 -5.61 -2.85 -11.10
CA ARG A 83 -5.12 -4.20 -10.77
C ARG A 83 -4.58 -4.27 -9.35
N ASP A 84 -3.80 -3.26 -8.95
CA ASP A 84 -3.29 -3.11 -7.58
C ASP A 84 -4.43 -2.99 -6.56
N PHE A 85 -5.48 -2.22 -6.85
CA PHE A 85 -6.69 -2.17 -6.02
C PHE A 85 -7.36 -3.54 -5.87
N ARG A 86 -7.55 -4.29 -6.96
CA ARG A 86 -8.14 -5.63 -6.91
C ARG A 86 -7.27 -6.62 -6.14
N LEU A 87 -5.95 -6.53 -6.26
CA LEU A 87 -5.00 -7.32 -5.49
C LEU A 87 -5.13 -7.02 -4.00
N LEU A 88 -5.15 -5.74 -3.61
CA LEU A 88 -5.36 -5.35 -2.22
C LEU A 88 -6.71 -5.85 -1.69
N ALA A 89 -7.80 -5.71 -2.44
CA ALA A 89 -9.11 -6.22 -2.03
C ALA A 89 -9.10 -7.75 -1.82
N ALA A 90 -8.39 -8.49 -2.67
CA ALA A 90 -8.21 -9.94 -2.50
C ALA A 90 -7.40 -10.29 -1.23
N LEU A 91 -6.42 -9.47 -0.86
CA LEU A 91 -5.67 -9.61 0.39
C LEU A 91 -6.55 -9.27 1.60
N VAL A 92 -7.33 -8.19 1.54
CA VAL A 92 -8.28 -7.80 2.61
C VAL A 92 -9.32 -8.89 2.84
N ARG A 93 -9.79 -9.55 1.79
CA ARG A 93 -10.70 -10.71 1.91
C ARG A 93 -10.11 -11.83 2.77
N ARG A 94 -8.80 -12.02 2.73
CA ARG A 94 -8.08 -13.06 3.49
C ARG A 94 -7.83 -12.69 4.95
N MET A 95 -8.18 -11.48 5.37
CA MET A 95 -8.02 -11.03 6.76
C MET A 95 -9.17 -11.50 7.68
N ASP A 96 -10.20 -12.16 7.16
CA ASP A 96 -11.32 -12.65 7.97
C ASP A 96 -10.84 -13.71 8.97
N ASN A 97 -11.15 -13.49 10.25
CA ASN A 97 -10.68 -14.25 11.41
C ASN A 97 -9.19 -14.04 11.78
N GLY A 98 -8.58 -12.94 11.38
CA GLY A 98 -7.25 -12.55 11.84
C GLY A 98 -6.41 -11.91 10.75
N GLY A 99 -6.21 -10.59 10.87
CA GLY A 99 -5.35 -9.82 9.99
C GLY A 99 -5.04 -8.45 10.59
N VAL A 100 -3.93 -7.85 10.18
CA VAL A 100 -3.51 -6.52 10.66
C VAL A 100 -3.40 -5.57 9.48
N TYR A 101 -4.03 -4.40 9.58
CA TYR A 101 -3.84 -3.29 8.66
C TYR A 101 -3.28 -2.08 9.41
N LEU A 102 -2.18 -1.52 8.90
CA LEU A 102 -1.55 -0.32 9.43
C LEU A 102 -1.67 0.79 8.38
N ASN A 103 -2.42 1.84 8.69
CA ASN A 103 -2.39 3.09 7.94
C ASN A 103 -1.30 3.97 8.51
N VAL A 104 -0.26 4.27 7.72
CA VAL A 104 0.91 5.04 8.17
C VAL A 104 1.02 6.30 7.33
N GLY A 105 0.78 7.47 7.95
CA GLY A 105 0.99 8.78 7.33
C GLY A 105 0.12 9.10 6.11
N SER A 106 -1.03 8.44 5.95
CA SER A 106 -1.98 8.76 4.88
C SER A 106 -3.28 9.27 5.46
N ALA A 107 -3.55 10.56 5.25
CA ALA A 107 -4.78 11.21 5.71
C ALA A 107 -5.99 10.93 4.80
N VAL A 108 -5.78 10.55 3.53
CA VAL A 108 -6.87 10.47 2.53
C VAL A 108 -6.79 9.20 1.68
N VAL A 109 -5.75 9.04 0.85
CA VAL A 109 -5.72 8.03 -0.21
C VAL A 109 -5.84 6.60 0.34
N LEU A 110 -4.96 6.20 1.27
CA LEU A 110 -4.98 4.83 1.80
C LEU A 110 -6.22 4.54 2.68
N PRO A 111 -6.69 5.46 3.55
CA PRO A 111 -7.95 5.28 4.27
C PRO A 111 -9.15 5.02 3.34
N GLU A 112 -9.28 5.79 2.26
CA GLU A 112 -10.38 5.59 1.29
C GLU A 112 -10.22 4.27 0.53
N VAL A 113 -9.02 3.97 0.03
CA VAL A 113 -8.73 2.71 -0.67
C VAL A 113 -9.04 1.49 0.21
N PHE A 114 -8.59 1.50 1.47
CA PHE A 114 -8.83 0.41 2.41
C PHE A 114 -10.31 0.23 2.70
N LEU A 115 -11.05 1.32 2.97
CA LEU A 115 -12.48 1.25 3.20
C LEU A 115 -13.21 0.67 1.98
N LYS A 116 -12.85 1.07 0.76
CA LYS A 116 -13.45 0.49 -0.46
C LYS A 116 -13.12 -0.99 -0.63
N CYS A 117 -11.92 -1.43 -0.26
CA CYS A 117 -11.59 -2.86 -0.23
C CYS A 117 -12.47 -3.62 0.77
N VAL A 118 -12.65 -3.10 1.99
CA VAL A 118 -13.53 -3.70 3.01
C VAL A 118 -14.98 -3.75 2.53
N SER A 119 -15.49 -2.65 1.95
CA SER A 119 -16.84 -2.60 1.38
C SER A 119 -17.02 -3.59 0.23
N LEU A 120 -16.04 -3.72 -0.67
CA LEU A 120 -16.11 -4.68 -1.76
C LEU A 120 -16.15 -6.12 -1.24
N VAL A 121 -15.33 -6.44 -0.25
CA VAL A 121 -15.33 -7.76 0.41
C VAL A 121 -16.67 -8.03 1.10
N ALA A 122 -17.24 -7.02 1.77
CA ALA A 122 -18.57 -7.12 2.37
C ALA A 122 -19.66 -7.39 1.33
N ASN A 123 -19.65 -6.65 0.22
CA ASN A 123 -20.65 -6.79 -0.84
C ASN A 123 -20.58 -8.15 -1.56
N LEU A 124 -19.40 -8.77 -1.62
CA LEU A 124 -19.21 -10.12 -2.19
C LEU A 124 -19.49 -11.24 -1.18
N GLY A 125 -19.85 -10.91 0.07
CA GLY A 125 -20.15 -11.90 1.10
C GLY A 125 -20.32 -11.27 2.48
N ARG A 126 -19.23 -11.13 3.22
CA ARG A 126 -19.25 -10.50 4.55
C ARG A 126 -17.98 -9.69 4.79
N ALA A 127 -18.11 -8.64 5.60
CA ALA A 127 -16.95 -7.87 6.03
C ALA A 127 -15.99 -8.74 6.85
N PRO A 128 -14.65 -8.54 6.74
CA PRO A 128 -13.68 -9.23 7.56
C PRO A 128 -13.94 -9.00 9.05
N ARG A 129 -13.85 -10.06 9.86
CA ARG A 129 -13.99 -10.03 11.31
C ARG A 129 -12.66 -10.39 11.99
N GLY A 130 -12.54 -10.04 13.27
CA GLY A 130 -11.32 -10.35 14.04
C GLY A 130 -10.08 -9.63 13.51
N ILE A 131 -10.24 -8.51 12.81
CA ILE A 131 -9.13 -7.73 12.26
C ILE A 131 -8.64 -6.69 13.27
N THR A 132 -7.34 -6.41 13.23
CA THR A 132 -6.75 -5.27 13.94
C THR A 132 -6.42 -4.19 12.92
N THR A 133 -6.98 -3.00 13.09
CA THR A 133 -6.66 -1.83 12.27
C THR A 133 -5.98 -0.77 13.12
N VAL A 134 -4.98 -0.11 12.56
CA VAL A 134 -4.22 0.93 13.27
C VAL A 134 -4.03 2.13 12.36
N ASN A 135 -4.32 3.33 12.88
CA ASN A 135 -3.87 4.58 12.29
C ASN A 135 -2.63 5.09 13.02
N LEU A 136 -1.56 5.38 12.28
CA LEU A 136 -0.28 5.90 12.76
C LEU A 136 0.00 7.24 12.08
N ASP A 137 -0.10 8.34 12.82
CA ASP A 137 0.09 9.69 12.28
C ASP A 137 0.56 10.68 13.36
N PHE A 138 1.11 11.82 12.96
CA PHE A 138 1.47 12.91 13.87
C PHE A 138 0.22 13.59 14.43
N ILE A 139 -0.86 13.62 13.63
CA ILE A 139 -2.14 14.26 13.95
C ILE A 139 -3.29 13.31 13.57
N GLN A 140 -4.32 13.24 14.41
CA GLN A 140 -5.49 12.42 14.09
C GLN A 140 -6.46 13.17 13.18
N HIS A 141 -6.71 12.61 12.00
CA HIS A 141 -7.63 13.15 11.01
C HIS A 141 -8.98 12.42 11.04
N TYR A 142 -10.05 13.10 10.61
CA TYR A 142 -11.39 12.52 10.54
C TYR A 142 -11.44 11.24 9.66
N ARG A 143 -10.86 11.28 8.46
CA ARG A 143 -10.94 10.15 7.50
C ARG A 143 -10.25 8.89 8.02
N PRO A 144 -8.99 8.89 8.48
CA PRO A 144 -8.39 7.71 9.08
C PRO A 144 -9.15 7.23 10.32
N THR A 145 -9.64 8.14 11.16
CA THR A 145 -10.45 7.78 12.33
C THR A 145 -11.70 6.99 11.93
N GLN A 146 -12.46 7.49 10.95
CA GLN A 146 -13.67 6.81 10.49
C GLN A 146 -13.38 5.57 9.67
N ASN A 147 -12.52 5.69 8.66
CA ASN A 147 -12.36 4.71 7.59
C ASN A 147 -11.36 3.60 7.93
N VAL A 148 -10.51 3.80 8.93
CA VAL A 148 -9.52 2.79 9.39
C VAL A 148 -9.86 2.30 10.80
N VAL A 149 -10.04 3.23 11.75
CA VAL A 149 -10.14 2.87 13.18
C VAL A 149 -11.54 2.42 13.57
N LEU A 150 -12.59 3.15 13.20
CA LEU A 150 -13.94 2.91 13.69
C LEU A 150 -14.75 1.94 12.81
N ARG A 151 -14.99 2.29 11.54
CA ARG A 151 -15.91 1.51 10.68
C ARG A 151 -15.44 0.07 10.43
N PRO A 152 -14.16 -0.19 10.08
CA PRO A 152 -13.70 -1.57 9.89
C PRO A 152 -13.71 -2.38 11.19
N ALA A 153 -13.42 -1.73 12.33
CA ALA A 153 -13.38 -2.38 13.63
C ALA A 153 -14.76 -2.62 14.27
N ALA A 154 -15.84 -2.07 13.70
CA ALA A 154 -17.21 -2.32 14.16
C ALA A 154 -17.67 -3.78 13.91
N THR A 155 -16.91 -4.54 13.14
CA THR A 155 -17.17 -5.97 12.91
C THR A 155 -16.80 -6.81 14.15
N ARG A 156 -17.52 -7.93 14.37
CA ARG A 156 -17.34 -8.77 15.57
C ARG A 156 -15.87 -9.20 15.75
N GLY A 157 -15.34 -8.98 16.95
CA GLY A 157 -13.99 -9.40 17.35
C GLY A 157 -12.86 -8.52 16.82
N SER A 158 -13.17 -7.49 16.04
CA SER A 158 -12.17 -6.57 15.47
C SER A 158 -11.80 -5.47 16.47
N ARG A 159 -10.64 -4.85 16.27
CA ARG A 159 -10.10 -3.78 17.13
C ARG A 159 -9.45 -2.69 16.30
N GLY A 160 -9.77 -1.44 16.61
CA GLY A 160 -9.16 -0.26 16.01
C GLY A 160 -8.28 0.48 17.01
N TYR A 161 -7.11 0.92 16.57
CA TYR A 161 -6.17 1.71 17.38
C TYR A 161 -5.76 2.99 16.66
N ALA A 162 -5.65 4.09 17.41
CA ALA A 162 -5.06 5.32 16.93
C ALA A 162 -3.77 5.57 17.72
N LEU A 163 -2.65 5.64 17.02
CA LEU A 163 -1.33 5.91 17.60
C LEU A 163 -0.86 7.26 17.06
N THR A 164 -0.73 8.22 17.97
CA THR A 164 -0.26 9.57 17.65
C THR A 164 1.21 9.70 18.02
N GLY A 165 2.04 10.09 17.07
CA GLY A 165 3.46 10.32 17.35
C GLY A 165 4.31 10.36 16.10
N HIS A 166 5.59 10.68 16.29
CA HIS A 166 6.52 10.88 15.20
C HIS A 166 6.89 9.58 14.49
N HIS A 167 6.74 9.49 13.16
CA HIS A 167 6.98 8.24 12.40
C HIS A 167 8.42 7.75 12.52
N GLU A 168 9.38 8.67 12.56
CA GLU A 168 10.80 8.42 12.79
C GLU A 168 11.08 7.77 14.15
N LEU A 169 10.16 7.86 15.11
CA LEU A 169 10.22 7.17 16.40
C LEU A 169 9.33 5.92 16.41
N MET A 170 8.06 6.10 16.03
CA MET A 170 7.02 5.08 16.15
C MET A 170 7.29 3.85 15.28
N ILE A 171 7.76 4.04 14.04
CA ILE A 171 8.00 2.91 13.12
C ILE A 171 9.20 2.08 13.60
N PRO A 172 10.38 2.65 13.92
CA PRO A 172 11.48 1.87 14.47
C PRO A 172 11.15 1.18 15.80
N LEU A 173 10.43 1.85 16.71
CA LEU A 173 10.02 1.26 17.99
C LEU A 173 9.07 0.08 17.81
N LEU A 174 8.08 0.20 16.91
CA LEU A 174 7.19 -0.91 16.59
C LEU A 174 7.97 -2.09 15.98
N ALA A 175 8.89 -1.82 15.06
CA ALA A 175 9.74 -2.84 14.46
C ALA A 175 10.65 -3.54 15.50
N ALA A 176 11.22 -2.78 16.44
CA ALA A 176 12.04 -3.31 17.52
C ALA A 176 11.23 -4.19 18.47
N ALA A 177 10.06 -3.72 18.92
CA ALA A 177 9.16 -4.47 19.80
C ALA A 177 8.70 -5.81 19.18
N LEU A 178 8.39 -5.81 17.89
CA LEU A 178 8.03 -7.03 17.16
C LEU A 178 9.21 -8.00 17.00
N SER A 179 10.42 -7.46 16.81
CA SER A 179 11.64 -8.25 16.67
C SER A 179 12.06 -8.90 17.98
N GLU A 180 11.96 -8.17 19.09
CA GLU A 180 12.29 -8.68 20.42
C GLU A 180 11.32 -9.79 20.85
N ARG A 181 10.01 -9.60 20.63
CA ARG A 181 9.00 -10.60 20.96
C ARG A 181 9.23 -11.93 20.21
N LYS A 182 9.73 -11.88 18.97
CA LYS A 182 10.11 -13.08 18.21
C LYS A 182 11.34 -13.80 18.75
N ARG A 183 12.27 -13.09 19.42
CA ARG A 183 13.45 -13.70 20.05
C ARG A 183 13.12 -14.38 21.38
N ARG A 184 12.02 -13.98 22.04
CA ARG A 184 11.55 -14.54 23.31
C ARG A 184 10.58 -15.73 23.13
N ARG A 185 10.28 -16.14 21.90
CA ARG A 185 9.49 -17.33 21.56
C ARG A 185 10.39 -18.36 20.91
#